data_AF-A0A1R1XF57-F1
#
_entry.id   AF-A0A1R1XF57-F1
#
_cell.length_a   1.000
_cell.length_b   1.000
_cell.length_c   1.000
_cell.angle_alpha   90.00
_cell.angle_beta   90.00
_cell.angle_gamma   90.00
#
_symmetry.space_group_name_H-M   'P 1'
#
loop_
_entity.id
_entity.type
_entity.pdbx_description
1 polymer ?
#
loop_
_entity_poly.entity_id
_entity_poly.type
_entity_poly.pdbx_seq_one_letter_code
_entity_poly.pdbx_strand_id
1 'polypeptide(L)'
;MSSIKNELNETLLVPDSDFSSIGLKNKNTESKSTRKNQRSSAKVAGICFGILILVLTSLGVFYNYPCHYRSSPKENIKIGTDTKAAIPKIYKGPKNSIFNNSPGTNNNTVILLSIDGFKHGYFNYGLTPNIVNLGKTGIFPEYMLPSFPTITFPNHYTIATGLYPESHGIVGNTFYDSSLNDTFSYTSPESTDSKWWGGEPIWVTAAKNYLKTAIYMFPGSEAEIKGHRPTYSFPYKSDVSQTTKIDKLIEWLTLPPALRPTFLAAYFPEVDSAGHNFGPYSKEVNDSLVQIDNSIGYLTKRLAEINVSTNVNLVIVSDHGMSLSKVPRDSISLNSLLSKASLSHFDKDDFEKISLSSNSKHPIDTTNMIRAVHLWPHAGIYLYKDSDLQNVYQKLKSIENTSMFEVFLKKDIPDRFVFKNSLRIPPIVIIAKRPYFISYYAKKASSDLMNRQLYKSIKSFMNNKKEQTTNSLPDINIPNTAKEQKNFGVHGYDNMDVDMRAIFIGNGPAFKSSNKSPLFDNTANSNQIHNYPYIKNVDVYNILTSLLNIQPAPNNGTAAIASDMLV
;
A
#
# COMPACT_ATOMS: atom_id res chain seq x y z
N MET A 1 38.65 49.12 26.83
CA MET A 1 38.25 48.13 25.81
C MET A 1 37.10 47.33 26.40
N SER A 2 35.82 47.49 26.03
CA SER A 2 35.22 48.09 24.81
C SER A 2 35.65 47.37 23.52
N SER A 3 34.74 46.90 22.65
CA SER A 3 33.26 46.86 22.74
C SER A 3 32.65 45.87 21.71
N ILE A 4 31.31 45.92 21.57
CA ILE A 4 30.45 45.42 20.48
C ILE A 4 30.14 43.90 20.49
N LYS A 5 29.02 43.58 21.15
CA LYS A 5 27.96 42.78 20.48
C LYS A 5 27.07 43.75 19.70
N ASN A 6 26.61 43.35 18.52
CA ASN A 6 25.28 43.61 17.93
C ASN A 6 25.33 43.28 16.43
N GLU A 7 24.40 42.47 15.94
CA GLU A 7 23.26 42.96 15.14
C GLU A 7 22.31 41.80 14.79
N LEU A 8 21.02 42.04 15.02
CA LEU A 8 19.91 41.15 14.66
C LEU A 8 18.67 42.04 14.59
N ASN A 9 18.05 42.10 13.41
CA ASN A 9 16.65 42.46 13.10
C ASN A 9 16.58 43.24 11.77
N GLU A 10 15.85 42.68 10.82
CA GLU A 10 14.79 43.46 10.17
C GLU A 10 13.61 42.54 9.85
N THR A 11 12.42 43.12 9.68
CA THR A 11 11.13 42.44 9.89
C THR A 11 10.23 42.59 8.64
N LEU A 12 9.08 41.92 8.60
CA LEU A 12 7.79 42.23 7.93
C LEU A 12 7.13 40.89 7.52
N LEU A 13 5.82 40.59 7.66
CA LEU A 13 4.71 41.14 8.47
C LEU A 13 3.66 40.03 8.63
N VAL A 14 2.96 39.99 9.77
CA VAL A 14 1.66 39.31 9.92
C VAL A 14 0.76 40.23 10.78
N PRO A 15 -0.48 40.53 10.38
CA PRO A 15 -1.40 41.32 11.19
C PRO A 15 -2.26 40.42 12.09
N ASP A 16 -2.03 40.46 13.39
CA ASP A 16 -3.03 40.04 14.38
C ASP A 16 -4.17 41.08 14.49
N SER A 17 -5.33 40.67 14.99
CA SER A 17 -6.47 41.55 15.29
C SER A 17 -6.84 41.48 16.77
N ASP A 18 -6.78 42.62 17.46
CA ASP A 18 -6.83 42.68 18.93
C ASP A 18 -8.09 42.10 19.59
N PHE A 19 -7.87 41.39 20.70
CA PHE A 19 -8.84 41.30 21.79
C PHE A 19 -8.55 42.41 22.81
N SER A 20 -9.42 43.42 22.91
CA SER A 20 -9.36 44.42 23.99
C SER A 20 -10.51 44.23 24.97
N SER A 21 -10.16 44.00 26.24
CA SER A 21 -11.14 43.80 27.33
C SER A 21 -11.35 45.10 28.13
N ILE A 22 -12.59 45.59 28.16
CA ILE A 22 -13.07 46.56 29.16
C ILE A 22 -14.35 45.97 29.76
N GLY A 23 -14.53 46.10 31.09
CA GLY A 23 -15.65 45.45 31.79
C GLY A 23 -16.24 46.26 32.93
N LEU A 24 -16.84 45.53 33.88
CA LEU A 24 -17.43 45.95 35.16
C LEU A 24 -18.90 46.43 35.22
N LYS A 25 -19.60 45.79 36.18
CA LYS A 25 -20.72 46.28 37.03
C LYS A 25 -22.18 46.12 36.53
N ASN A 26 -22.72 44.96 36.88
CA ASN A 26 -23.99 44.75 37.61
C ASN A 26 -24.87 45.98 37.90
N LYS A 27 -26.18 45.85 37.60
CA LYS A 27 -27.24 46.03 38.62
C LYS A 27 -28.58 45.36 38.26
N ASN A 28 -28.93 44.38 39.09
CA ASN A 28 -30.24 44.07 39.67
C ASN A 28 -31.54 44.54 39.00
N THR A 29 -32.43 43.57 38.73
CA THR A 29 -33.80 43.56 39.26
C THR A 29 -34.26 42.12 39.57
N GLU A 30 -34.36 41.77 40.86
CA GLU A 30 -35.22 40.66 41.30
C GLU A 30 -36.64 41.18 41.52
N SER A 31 -37.67 40.36 41.26
CA SER A 31 -38.83 40.07 42.14
C SER A 31 -40.09 39.64 41.35
N LYS A 32 -41.04 38.87 41.92
CA LYS A 32 -40.92 37.67 42.78
C LYS A 32 -42.30 36.98 42.85
N SER A 33 -42.33 35.64 42.89
CA SER A 33 -43.50 34.79 43.20
C SER A 33 -44.64 34.80 42.15
N THR A 34 -45.53 33.81 41.99
CA THR A 34 -45.83 32.52 42.68
C THR A 34 -46.00 31.40 41.59
N ARG A 35 -46.70 30.24 41.67
CA ARG A 35 -47.61 29.56 42.64
C ARG A 35 -47.77 28.05 42.32
N LYS A 36 -47.89 27.21 43.36
CA LYS A 36 -48.62 25.90 43.44
C LYS A 36 -48.27 24.69 42.52
N ASN A 37 -47.66 23.70 43.16
CA ASN A 37 -48.19 22.33 43.42
C ASN A 37 -48.79 21.43 42.32
N GLN A 38 -48.14 20.28 42.12
CA GLN A 38 -48.67 18.90 42.16
C GLN A 38 -50.19 18.63 42.07
N ARG A 39 -50.57 17.62 41.26
CA ARG A 39 -51.43 16.51 41.72
C ARG A 39 -51.37 15.22 40.86
N SER A 40 -51.26 14.08 41.56
CA SER A 40 -51.78 12.70 41.32
C SER A 40 -52.10 12.18 39.90
N SER A 41 -51.78 10.95 39.46
CA SER A 41 -51.59 9.61 40.09
C SER A 41 -52.86 8.75 40.36
N ALA A 42 -53.29 7.96 39.36
CA ALA A 42 -54.07 6.71 39.48
C ALA A 42 -53.88 5.92 38.16
N LYS A 43 -53.47 4.64 38.13
CA LYS A 43 -54.14 3.38 38.55
C LYS A 43 -55.42 3.01 37.77
N VAL A 44 -55.25 2.18 36.74
CA VAL A 44 -56.07 0.98 36.45
C VAL A 44 -55.10 -0.13 36.05
N ALA A 45 -55.43 -1.40 36.34
CA ALA A 45 -54.64 -2.57 35.95
C ALA A 45 -55.48 -3.52 35.08
N GLY A 46 -54.85 -4.30 34.20
CA GLY A 46 -55.59 -5.26 33.37
C GLY A 46 -54.73 -6.15 32.47
N ILE A 47 -54.62 -7.43 32.87
CA ILE A 47 -54.63 -8.63 32.01
C ILE A 47 -53.73 -8.64 30.76
N CYS A 48 -52.65 -9.44 30.81
CA CYS A 48 -52.39 -10.52 29.84
C CYS A 48 -51.14 -11.33 30.24
N PHE A 49 -51.33 -12.33 31.10
CA PHE A 49 -50.38 -13.43 31.24
C PHE A 49 -51.15 -14.73 31.52
N GLY A 50 -50.80 -15.79 30.78
CA GLY A 50 -51.58 -17.02 30.65
C GLY A 50 -52.00 -17.22 29.18
N ILE A 51 -52.01 -18.45 28.65
CA ILE A 51 -51.80 -19.76 29.30
C ILE A 51 -50.56 -20.46 28.73
N LEU A 52 -49.91 -21.23 29.61
CA LEU A 52 -48.75 -22.07 29.35
C LEU A 52 -49.21 -23.54 29.21
N ILE A 53 -48.61 -24.27 28.25
CA ILE A 53 -48.62 -25.75 28.13
C ILE A 53 -49.93 -26.43 27.64
N LEU A 54 -49.73 -27.62 27.02
CA LEU A 54 -50.71 -28.66 26.64
C LEU A 54 -51.71 -28.39 25.50
N VAL A 55 -51.25 -28.58 24.26
CA VAL A 55 -51.68 -29.77 23.49
C VAL A 55 -50.42 -30.49 23.00
N LEU A 56 -50.32 -31.80 23.27
CA LEU A 56 -49.29 -32.69 22.76
C LEU A 56 -49.94 -33.95 22.16
N THR A 57 -49.19 -34.66 21.32
CA THR A 57 -49.52 -35.97 20.71
C THR A 57 -50.74 -36.04 19.78
N SER A 58 -50.49 -36.16 18.48
CA SER A 58 -51.06 -37.24 17.66
C SER A 58 -50.11 -37.59 16.51
N LEU A 59 -50.29 -38.80 15.95
CA LEU A 59 -49.48 -39.42 14.90
C LEU A 59 -49.51 -38.61 13.59
N GLY A 60 -48.57 -38.70 12.65
CA GLY A 60 -47.50 -39.69 12.43
C GLY A 60 -47.66 -40.37 11.06
N VAL A 61 -46.57 -40.95 10.52
CA VAL A 61 -46.49 -41.67 9.23
C VAL A 61 -46.63 -40.81 7.96
N PHE A 62 -45.61 -40.84 7.09
CA PHE A 62 -45.77 -41.22 5.68
C PHE A 62 -44.45 -41.81 5.14
N TYR A 63 -44.54 -42.65 4.10
CA TYR A 63 -43.51 -43.61 3.71
C TYR A 63 -43.01 -43.38 2.26
N ASN A 64 -41.94 -44.10 1.94
CA ASN A 64 -41.21 -44.23 0.67
C ASN A 64 -41.99 -44.12 -0.67
N TYR A 65 -41.29 -43.59 -1.69
CA TYR A 65 -41.00 -44.11 -3.06
C TYR A 65 -41.90 -45.19 -3.74
N PRO A 66 -41.81 -45.40 -5.08
CA PRO A 66 -41.05 -44.70 -6.13
C PRO A 66 -41.91 -44.31 -7.37
N CYS A 67 -41.30 -43.73 -8.43
CA CYS A 67 -41.82 -43.91 -9.80
C CYS A 67 -40.74 -43.79 -10.89
N HIS A 68 -40.87 -44.55 -11.97
CA HIS A 68 -39.97 -44.69 -13.13
C HIS A 68 -40.74 -45.32 -14.30
N TYR A 69 -40.40 -45.18 -15.59
CA TYR A 69 -39.46 -44.28 -16.30
C TYR A 69 -39.72 -44.43 -17.81
N ARG A 70 -39.68 -43.34 -18.62
CA ARG A 70 -39.49 -43.46 -20.08
C ARG A 70 -38.98 -42.18 -20.78
N SER A 71 -37.66 -42.15 -21.00
CA SER A 71 -36.97 -41.70 -22.24
C SER A 71 -37.46 -40.50 -23.09
N SER A 72 -36.63 -39.44 -23.09
CA SER A 72 -35.98 -38.86 -24.31
C SER A 72 -36.82 -37.97 -25.27
N PRO A 73 -36.21 -37.09 -26.10
CA PRO A 73 -34.79 -36.94 -26.49
C PRO A 73 -33.97 -35.87 -25.72
N LYS A 74 -32.79 -35.51 -26.22
CA LYS A 74 -31.73 -34.76 -25.53
C LYS A 74 -31.52 -33.37 -26.16
N GLU A 75 -31.39 -32.33 -25.33
CA GLU A 75 -30.59 -31.14 -25.64
C GLU A 75 -29.61 -30.87 -24.48
N ASN A 76 -28.37 -30.50 -24.82
CA ASN A 76 -27.25 -30.46 -23.87
C ASN A 76 -27.05 -29.08 -23.23
N ILE A 77 -27.90 -28.70 -22.28
CA ILE A 77 -27.64 -27.51 -21.44
C ILE A 77 -26.63 -27.89 -20.35
N LYS A 78 -25.33 -27.66 -20.62
CA LYS A 78 -24.28 -27.70 -19.59
C LYS A 78 -24.42 -26.48 -18.67
N ILE A 79 -25.10 -26.66 -17.53
CA ILE A 79 -25.05 -25.69 -16.42
C ILE A 79 -23.65 -25.80 -15.78
N GLY A 80 -22.76 -24.87 -16.15
CA GLY A 80 -21.38 -24.83 -15.66
C GLY A 80 -21.28 -24.35 -14.22
N THR A 81 -21.19 -25.28 -13.26
CA THR A 81 -20.98 -24.99 -11.83
C THR A 81 -19.52 -24.67 -11.48
N ASP A 82 -18.87 -23.82 -12.28
CA ASP A 82 -17.47 -23.42 -12.05
C ASP A 82 -17.34 -22.25 -11.06
N THR A 83 -17.88 -22.45 -9.86
CA THR A 83 -17.45 -21.75 -8.63
C THR A 83 -16.36 -22.54 -7.90
N LYS A 84 -15.45 -23.16 -8.66
CA LYS A 84 -14.22 -23.74 -8.11
C LYS A 84 -13.32 -22.63 -7.60
N ALA A 85 -13.44 -22.33 -6.31
CA ALA A 85 -12.37 -21.66 -5.57
C ALA A 85 -11.04 -22.38 -5.87
N ALA A 86 -10.00 -21.62 -6.19
CA ALA A 86 -8.72 -22.19 -6.57
C ALA A 86 -8.19 -23.05 -5.42
N ILE A 87 -8.18 -24.38 -5.60
CA ILE A 87 -7.71 -25.33 -4.60
C ILE A 87 -6.23 -25.01 -4.35
N PRO A 88 -5.82 -24.64 -3.12
CA PRO A 88 -4.43 -24.30 -2.85
C PRO A 88 -3.53 -25.47 -3.21
N LYS A 89 -2.53 -25.24 -4.08
CA LYS A 89 -1.44 -26.20 -4.30
C LYS A 89 -0.61 -26.23 -3.02
N ILE A 90 -0.96 -27.14 -2.10
CA ILE A 90 -0.17 -27.42 -0.90
C ILE A 90 1.24 -27.81 -1.38
N TYR A 91 2.19 -26.90 -1.19
CA TYR A 91 3.58 -27.16 -1.51
C TYR A 91 4.10 -28.24 -0.56
N LYS A 92 4.26 -29.45 -1.11
CA LYS A 92 5.02 -30.51 -0.46
C LYS A 92 6.47 -30.05 -0.49
N GLY A 93 6.99 -29.68 0.69
CA GLY A 93 8.40 -29.34 0.88
C GLY A 93 9.36 -30.48 0.53
N PRO A 94 10.67 -30.31 0.77
CA PRO A 94 11.67 -31.34 0.48
C PRO A 94 11.23 -32.73 0.98
N LYS A 95 11.33 -33.73 0.09
CA LYS A 95 10.70 -35.05 0.28
C LYS A 95 11.10 -35.69 1.60
N ASN A 96 10.09 -36.13 2.36
CA ASN A 96 10.13 -36.89 3.61
C ASN A 96 11.50 -37.44 4.03
N SER A 97 12.20 -36.70 4.87
CA SER A 97 13.03 -37.28 5.93
C SER A 97 12.24 -37.17 7.23
N ILE A 98 11.97 -38.32 7.88
CA ILE A 98 11.24 -38.36 9.15
C ILE A 98 12.22 -37.97 10.26
N PHE A 99 12.16 -36.71 10.68
CA PHE A 99 12.94 -36.22 11.82
C PHE A 99 12.02 -35.90 13.01
N ASN A 100 12.20 -36.65 14.10
CA ASN A 100 11.48 -36.49 15.36
C ASN A 100 11.99 -35.28 16.18
N ASN A 101 12.14 -34.13 15.53
CA ASN A 101 12.18 -32.86 16.24
C ASN A 101 10.72 -32.47 16.51
N SER A 102 10.30 -32.55 17.77
CA SER A 102 9.03 -31.97 18.21
C SER A 102 8.92 -30.53 17.69
N PRO A 103 7.75 -30.09 17.18
CA PRO A 103 7.59 -28.71 16.79
C PRO A 103 7.89 -27.84 18.01
N GLY A 104 8.93 -27.01 17.92
CA GLY A 104 9.31 -26.11 18.99
C GLY A 104 8.08 -25.27 19.38
N THR A 105 7.85 -25.09 20.67
CA THR A 105 6.64 -24.43 21.23
C THR A 105 6.69 -22.91 21.04
N ASN A 106 7.05 -22.47 19.84
CA ASN A 106 7.03 -21.09 19.40
C ASN A 106 5.58 -20.69 19.16
N ASN A 107 4.90 -20.36 20.25
CA ASN A 107 3.51 -19.90 20.23
C ASN A 107 3.37 -18.52 19.56
N ASN A 108 4.46 -17.80 19.34
CA ASN A 108 4.46 -16.48 18.74
C ASN A 108 4.01 -16.55 17.28
N THR A 109 3.02 -15.74 16.96
CA THR A 109 2.55 -15.51 15.59
C THR A 109 2.79 -14.06 15.21
N VAL A 110 3.29 -13.82 14.00
CA VAL A 110 3.61 -12.48 13.49
C VAL A 110 2.65 -12.13 12.36
N ILE A 111 2.06 -10.93 12.40
CA ILE A 111 1.15 -10.44 11.36
C ILE A 111 1.68 -9.11 10.81
N LEU A 112 2.13 -9.13 9.56
CA LEU A 112 2.59 -7.95 8.81
C LEU A 112 1.42 -7.33 8.03
N LEU A 113 1.06 -6.09 8.31
CA LEU A 113 -0.01 -5.36 7.65
C LEU A 113 0.58 -4.15 6.91
N SER A 114 0.53 -4.13 5.59
CA SER A 114 1.01 -2.99 4.79
C SER A 114 -0.16 -2.16 4.26
N ILE A 115 -0.17 -0.87 4.60
CA ILE A 115 -1.17 0.11 4.15
C ILE A 115 -0.50 1.02 3.12
N ASP A 116 -0.78 0.78 1.84
CA ASP A 116 -0.10 1.44 0.72
C ASP A 116 -0.31 2.96 0.76
N GLY A 117 0.76 3.72 0.54
CA GLY A 117 0.70 5.18 0.46
C GLY A 117 0.27 5.88 1.76
N PHE A 118 0.22 5.19 2.91
CA PHE A 118 -0.03 5.82 4.20
C PHE A 118 1.19 6.66 4.59
N LYS A 119 1.14 7.94 4.20
CA LYS A 119 2.05 9.00 4.61
C LYS A 119 2.00 9.19 6.12
N HIS A 120 3.16 9.23 6.76
CA HIS A 120 3.31 9.48 8.20
C HIS A 120 2.51 10.70 8.69
N GLY A 121 2.56 11.82 7.96
CA GLY A 121 1.86 13.05 8.31
C GLY A 121 0.32 12.96 8.40
N TYR A 122 -0.31 11.86 7.94
CA TYR A 122 -1.75 11.63 8.10
C TYR A 122 -2.19 11.44 9.56
N PHE A 123 -1.29 11.06 10.48
CA PHE A 123 -1.62 10.99 11.91
C PHE A 123 -2.03 12.35 12.50
N ASN A 124 -1.55 13.45 11.91
CA ASN A 124 -1.89 14.82 12.35
C ASN A 124 -3.38 15.18 12.19
N TYR A 125 -4.16 14.38 11.45
CA TYR A 125 -5.60 14.59 11.29
C TYR A 125 -6.44 13.94 12.41
N GLY A 126 -5.84 13.13 13.29
CA GLY A 126 -6.54 12.45 14.38
C GLY A 126 -7.54 11.37 13.95
N LEU A 127 -7.55 11.00 12.65
CA LEU A 127 -8.53 10.09 12.04
C LEU A 127 -8.24 8.60 12.28
N THR A 128 -7.11 8.27 12.91
CA THR A 128 -6.61 6.89 13.04
C THR A 128 -6.34 6.46 14.50
N PRO A 129 -7.33 6.57 15.41
CA PRO A 129 -7.14 6.31 16.84
C PRO A 129 -6.77 4.86 17.19
N ASN A 130 -7.23 3.84 16.44
CA ASN A 130 -6.90 2.44 16.74
C ASN A 130 -5.41 2.15 16.45
N ILE A 131 -4.90 2.62 15.30
CA ILE A 131 -3.49 2.49 14.91
C ILE A 131 -2.60 3.29 15.88
N VAL A 132 -2.99 4.52 16.24
CA VAL A 132 -2.25 5.35 17.21
C VAL A 132 -2.21 4.69 18.60
N ASN A 133 -3.28 4.03 19.04
CA ASN A 133 -3.30 3.32 20.33
C ASN A 133 -2.38 2.09 20.34
N LEU A 134 -2.31 1.33 19.24
CA LEU A 134 -1.33 0.25 19.07
C LEU A 134 0.11 0.78 19.15
N GLY A 135 0.38 1.92 18.49
CA GLY A 135 1.67 2.60 18.58
C GLY A 135 2.03 3.01 20.00
N LYS A 136 1.15 3.74 20.69
CA LYS A 136 1.40 4.25 22.06
C LYS A 136 1.63 3.15 23.11
N THR A 137 1.04 1.96 22.92
CA THR A 137 1.16 0.83 23.86
C THR A 137 2.34 -0.10 23.54
N GLY A 138 2.79 -0.14 22.27
CA GLY A 138 3.99 -0.82 21.80
C GLY A 138 5.08 0.16 21.37
N ILE A 139 5.65 -0.06 20.17
CA ILE A 139 6.73 0.70 19.54
C ILE A 139 6.19 1.54 18.37
N PHE A 140 6.51 2.85 18.34
CA PHE A 140 6.02 3.79 17.32
C PHE A 140 7.10 4.80 16.85
N PRO A 141 7.97 4.45 15.89
CA PRO A 141 8.97 5.36 15.30
C PRO A 141 8.41 6.72 14.87
N GLU A 142 9.25 7.77 14.96
CA GLU A 142 8.97 9.10 14.42
C GLU A 142 8.48 9.05 12.97
N TYR A 143 9.04 8.14 12.18
CA TYR A 143 8.60 7.71 10.85
C TYR A 143 9.41 6.46 10.45
N MET A 144 9.03 5.84 9.34
CA MET A 144 9.91 4.92 8.61
C MET A 144 10.44 5.60 7.36
N LEU A 145 11.76 5.58 7.17
CA LEU A 145 12.43 6.05 5.96
C LEU A 145 12.34 4.95 4.89
N PRO A 146 11.66 5.19 3.75
CA PRO A 146 11.64 4.24 2.64
C PRO A 146 12.97 4.22 1.88
N SER A 147 13.11 3.27 0.97
CA SER A 147 14.20 3.18 0.00
C SER A 147 13.84 3.91 -1.30
N PHE A 148 14.84 4.40 -2.03
CA PHE A 148 14.64 5.08 -3.30
C PHE A 148 14.61 4.09 -4.49
N PRO A 149 13.75 4.30 -5.50
CA PRO A 149 12.64 5.26 -5.54
C PRO A 149 11.51 4.82 -4.61
N THR A 150 10.75 5.77 -4.08
CA THR A 150 9.71 5.54 -3.06
C THR A 150 8.40 4.98 -3.66
N ILE A 151 8.54 3.83 -4.34
CA ILE A 151 7.55 3.14 -5.17
C ILE A 151 7.18 1.78 -4.54
N THR A 152 5.95 1.34 -4.79
CA THR A 152 5.28 0.18 -4.20
C THR A 152 6.09 -1.11 -4.19
N PHE A 153 6.37 -1.68 -5.36
CA PHE A 153 7.01 -3.00 -5.46
C PHE A 153 8.44 -3.02 -4.90
N PRO A 154 9.30 -2.01 -5.17
CA PRO A 154 10.59 -1.87 -4.49
C PRO A 154 10.46 -1.88 -2.97
N ASN A 155 9.63 -1.01 -2.39
CA ASN A 155 9.61 -0.80 -0.94
C ASN A 155 8.92 -1.92 -0.17
N HIS A 156 7.84 -2.51 -0.71
CA HIS A 156 7.26 -3.73 -0.16
C HIS A 156 8.28 -4.88 -0.16
N TYR A 157 9.06 -5.06 -1.24
CA TYR A 157 10.03 -6.15 -1.31
C TYR A 157 11.30 -5.86 -0.50
N THR A 158 11.68 -4.58 -0.32
CA THR A 158 12.67 -4.15 0.68
C THR A 158 12.22 -4.55 2.09
N ILE A 159 11.00 -4.20 2.50
CA ILE A 159 10.41 -4.58 3.81
C ILE A 159 10.43 -6.11 3.99
N ALA A 160 10.15 -6.85 2.93
CA ALA A 160 10.12 -8.32 2.97
C ALA A 160 11.51 -8.96 3.04
N THR A 161 12.60 -8.31 2.61
CA THR A 161 13.94 -8.92 2.43
C THR A 161 15.08 -8.25 3.21
N GLY A 162 14.87 -7.04 3.72
CA GLY A 162 15.88 -6.20 4.35
C GLY A 162 16.95 -5.67 3.40
N LEU A 163 16.77 -5.81 2.08
CA LEU A 163 17.73 -5.42 1.05
C LEU A 163 17.29 -4.11 0.36
N TYR A 164 18.24 -3.33 -0.14
CA TYR A 164 17.92 -2.19 -1.01
C TYR A 164 17.47 -2.63 -2.41
N PRO A 165 16.72 -1.79 -3.15
CA PRO A 165 16.22 -2.10 -4.49
C PRO A 165 17.27 -2.56 -5.51
N GLU A 166 18.49 -2.02 -5.43
CA GLU A 166 19.60 -2.47 -6.28
C GLU A 166 20.02 -3.93 -6.01
N SER A 167 19.98 -4.36 -4.74
CA SER A 167 20.43 -5.68 -4.29
C SER A 167 19.37 -6.78 -4.47
N HIS A 168 18.09 -6.47 -4.25
CA HIS A 168 17.00 -7.44 -4.50
C HIS A 168 16.45 -7.39 -5.93
N GLY A 169 16.88 -6.41 -6.75
CA GLY A 169 16.63 -6.36 -8.19
C GLY A 169 15.21 -5.95 -8.61
N ILE A 170 14.38 -5.44 -7.68
CA ILE A 170 13.05 -4.89 -7.97
C ILE A 170 13.18 -3.36 -7.83
N VAL A 171 13.49 -2.70 -8.93
CA VAL A 171 13.97 -1.30 -8.95
C VAL A 171 12.89 -0.27 -9.30
N GLY A 172 11.70 -0.74 -9.65
CA GLY A 172 10.50 0.07 -9.91
C GLY A 172 9.28 -0.84 -10.14
N ASN A 173 8.09 -0.26 -10.27
CA ASN A 173 6.89 -1.01 -10.69
C ASN A 173 6.99 -1.47 -12.16
N THR A 174 7.84 -0.82 -12.97
CA THR A 174 8.29 -1.28 -14.30
C THR A 174 9.80 -1.03 -14.47
N PHE A 175 10.50 -1.96 -15.14
CA PHE A 175 11.92 -1.83 -15.52
C PHE A 175 12.30 -2.84 -16.62
N TYR A 176 13.43 -2.61 -17.29
CA TYR A 176 13.98 -3.50 -18.32
C TYR A 176 15.28 -4.13 -17.81
N ASP A 177 15.49 -5.41 -18.11
CA ASP A 177 16.72 -6.13 -17.81
C ASP A 177 17.44 -6.47 -19.12
N SER A 178 18.61 -5.84 -19.33
CA SER A 178 19.41 -6.04 -20.55
C SER A 178 20.07 -7.41 -20.66
N SER A 179 20.19 -8.16 -19.56
CA SER A 179 20.71 -9.53 -19.57
C SER A 179 19.65 -10.57 -19.91
N LEU A 180 18.38 -10.28 -19.57
CA LEU A 180 17.22 -11.10 -19.92
C LEU A 180 16.59 -10.69 -21.26
N ASN A 181 16.88 -9.48 -21.75
CA ASN A 181 16.19 -8.83 -22.88
C ASN A 181 14.66 -8.81 -22.69
N ASP A 182 14.22 -8.53 -21.46
CA ASP A 182 12.83 -8.63 -21.02
C ASP A 182 12.46 -7.46 -20.09
N THR A 183 11.16 -7.16 -19.97
CA THR A 183 10.63 -6.04 -19.19
C THR A 183 9.75 -6.54 -18.06
N PHE A 184 10.13 -6.25 -16.82
CA PHE A 184 9.24 -6.41 -15.67
C PHE A 184 8.13 -5.35 -15.73
N SER A 185 6.89 -5.80 -15.56
CA SER A 185 5.76 -4.92 -15.25
C SER A 185 4.87 -5.60 -14.23
N TYR A 186 4.65 -4.93 -13.09
CA TYR A 186 3.90 -5.47 -11.95
C TYR A 186 2.45 -5.91 -12.25
N THR A 187 1.88 -5.49 -13.39
CA THR A 187 0.54 -5.87 -13.84
C THR A 187 0.52 -7.06 -14.80
N SER A 188 1.66 -7.56 -15.26
CA SER A 188 1.73 -8.71 -16.19
C SER A 188 1.83 -10.03 -15.42
N PRO A 189 1.26 -11.15 -15.92
CA PRO A 189 1.40 -12.46 -15.28
C PRO A 189 2.86 -12.91 -15.11
N GLU A 190 3.72 -12.52 -16.04
CA GLU A 190 5.16 -12.82 -16.09
C GLU A 190 5.94 -12.12 -14.97
N SER A 191 5.35 -11.15 -14.26
CA SER A 191 5.92 -10.61 -13.02
C SER A 191 6.08 -11.66 -11.91
N THR A 192 5.36 -12.79 -11.99
CA THR A 192 5.48 -13.92 -11.05
C THR A 192 6.66 -14.86 -11.34
N ASP A 193 7.41 -14.63 -12.43
CA ASP A 193 8.60 -15.38 -12.80
C ASP A 193 9.74 -15.15 -11.79
N SER A 194 10.35 -16.24 -11.32
CA SER A 194 11.43 -16.26 -10.33
C SER A 194 12.64 -15.42 -10.73
N LYS A 195 12.91 -15.26 -12.04
CA LYS A 195 14.04 -14.46 -12.56
C LYS A 195 14.04 -13.00 -12.10
N TRP A 196 12.89 -12.46 -11.71
CA TRP A 196 12.76 -11.09 -11.24
C TRP A 196 13.16 -10.92 -9.77
N TRP A 197 12.98 -11.93 -8.92
CA TRP A 197 12.95 -11.77 -7.47
C TRP A 197 14.25 -12.24 -6.80
N GLY A 198 15.18 -11.30 -6.61
CA GLY A 198 16.41 -11.52 -5.85
C GLY A 198 16.18 -11.59 -4.34
N GLY A 199 17.26 -11.63 -3.56
CA GLY A 199 17.20 -11.59 -2.10
C GLY A 199 16.63 -12.87 -1.45
N GLU A 200 16.03 -12.73 -0.27
CA GLU A 200 15.30 -13.81 0.41
C GLU A 200 14.19 -13.24 1.29
N PRO A 201 12.91 -13.32 0.89
CA PRO A 201 11.86 -12.67 1.65
C PRO A 201 11.50 -13.47 2.91
N ILE A 202 10.89 -12.79 3.86
CA ILE A 202 10.54 -13.32 5.19
C ILE A 202 9.76 -14.64 5.13
N TRP A 203 8.87 -14.82 4.14
CA TRP A 203 8.11 -16.07 3.98
C TRP A 203 8.94 -17.25 3.44
N VAL A 204 10.01 -16.99 2.68
CA VAL A 204 10.99 -18.02 2.29
C VAL A 204 11.88 -18.35 3.49
N THR A 205 12.33 -17.32 4.20
CA THR A 205 13.13 -17.45 5.44
C THR A 205 12.40 -18.31 6.47
N ALA A 206 11.12 -18.03 6.71
CA ALA A 206 10.24 -18.80 7.57
C ALA A 206 10.01 -20.23 7.06
N ALA A 207 9.72 -20.42 5.76
CA ALA A 207 9.48 -21.74 5.18
C ALA A 207 10.71 -22.68 5.25
N LYS A 208 11.93 -22.14 5.14
CA LYS A 208 13.18 -22.89 5.36
C LYS A 208 13.38 -23.31 6.82
N ASN A 209 12.87 -22.52 7.76
CA ASN A 209 12.81 -22.84 9.18
C ASN A 209 11.54 -23.65 9.54
N TYR A 210 10.92 -24.31 8.55
CA TYR A 210 9.74 -25.19 8.68
C TYR A 210 8.46 -24.50 9.20
N LEU A 211 8.44 -23.17 9.26
CA LEU A 211 7.28 -22.38 9.67
C LEU A 211 6.27 -22.27 8.53
N LYS A 212 4.97 -22.35 8.88
CA LYS A 212 3.88 -22.14 7.92
C LYS A 212 3.58 -20.66 7.75
N THR A 213 3.28 -20.27 6.52
CA THR A 213 3.15 -18.86 6.13
C THR A 213 1.87 -18.62 5.34
N ALA A 214 1.19 -17.50 5.59
CA ALA A 214 -0.07 -17.17 4.93
C ALA A 214 -0.13 -15.70 4.47
N ILE A 215 -0.27 -15.45 3.16
CA ILE A 215 -0.16 -14.10 2.61
C ILE A 215 -1.37 -13.71 1.77
N TYR A 216 -1.97 -12.57 2.13
CA TYR A 216 -3.06 -11.94 1.41
C TYR A 216 -2.53 -10.77 0.56
N MET A 217 -2.15 -11.06 -0.69
CA MET A 217 -1.85 -10.08 -1.75
C MET A 217 -0.63 -9.16 -1.55
N PHE A 218 0.37 -9.57 -0.76
CA PHE A 218 1.60 -8.78 -0.57
C PHE A 218 2.53 -8.91 -1.80
N PRO A 219 3.15 -7.83 -2.33
CA PRO A 219 4.03 -7.90 -3.50
C PRO A 219 5.14 -8.95 -3.41
N GLY A 220 5.34 -9.71 -4.50
CA GLY A 220 6.32 -10.82 -4.57
C GLY A 220 5.85 -12.14 -3.96
N SER A 221 4.78 -12.18 -3.16
CA SER A 221 4.27 -13.44 -2.57
C SER A 221 3.67 -14.42 -3.58
N GLU A 222 3.38 -13.96 -4.79
CA GLU A 222 2.89 -14.75 -5.93
C GLU A 222 4.02 -15.38 -6.77
N ALA A 223 5.29 -15.02 -6.52
CA ALA A 223 6.43 -15.60 -7.22
C ALA A 223 6.97 -16.87 -6.53
N GLU A 224 7.74 -17.67 -7.26
CA GLU A 224 8.54 -18.75 -6.65
C GLU A 224 9.95 -18.25 -6.38
N ILE A 225 10.34 -18.19 -5.11
CA ILE A 225 11.57 -17.51 -4.71
C ILE A 225 12.45 -18.53 -3.98
N LYS A 226 13.62 -18.83 -4.56
CA LYS A 226 14.53 -19.92 -4.13
C LYS A 226 13.84 -21.28 -3.96
N GLY A 227 12.86 -21.59 -4.81
CA GLY A 227 12.09 -22.85 -4.77
C GLY A 227 11.03 -22.92 -3.66
N HIS A 228 10.69 -21.78 -3.05
CA HIS A 228 9.65 -21.68 -2.02
C HIS A 228 8.54 -20.69 -2.44
N ARG A 229 7.34 -20.95 -1.92
CA ARG A 229 6.14 -20.11 -1.98
C ARG A 229 5.49 -20.09 -0.59
N PRO A 230 4.62 -19.12 -0.25
CA PRO A 230 3.85 -19.17 0.98
C PRO A 230 3.02 -20.45 1.10
N THR A 231 2.79 -20.95 2.33
CA THR A 231 1.95 -22.15 2.54
C THR A 231 0.50 -21.92 2.11
N TYR A 232 0.01 -20.70 2.31
CA TYR A 232 -1.26 -20.20 1.81
C TYR A 232 -1.03 -18.84 1.15
N SER A 233 -1.56 -18.60 -0.04
CA SER A 233 -1.59 -17.27 -0.64
C SER A 233 -2.83 -17.02 -1.48
N PHE A 234 -3.16 -15.74 -1.67
CA PHE A 234 -4.15 -15.29 -2.64
C PHE A 234 -3.51 -14.37 -3.67
N PRO A 235 -3.81 -14.54 -4.97
CA PRO A 235 -3.35 -13.62 -6.00
C PRO A 235 -4.05 -12.26 -5.86
N TYR A 236 -3.40 -11.19 -6.29
CA TYR A 236 -3.93 -9.83 -6.18
C TYR A 236 -5.30 -9.66 -6.86
N LYS A 237 -6.24 -9.02 -6.15
CA LYS A 237 -7.55 -8.60 -6.65
C LYS A 237 -7.94 -7.26 -6.04
N SER A 238 -8.28 -6.30 -6.89
CA SER A 238 -8.58 -4.92 -6.50
C SER A 238 -9.98 -4.69 -5.90
N ASP A 239 -10.80 -5.73 -5.79
CA ASP A 239 -12.20 -5.67 -5.35
C ASP A 239 -12.49 -6.44 -4.04
N VAL A 240 -11.45 -6.96 -3.36
CA VAL A 240 -11.60 -7.58 -2.04
C VAL A 240 -11.57 -6.55 -0.93
N SER A 241 -12.63 -6.51 -0.12
CA SER A 241 -12.77 -5.56 1.00
C SER A 241 -11.73 -5.77 2.11
N GLN A 242 -11.41 -4.69 2.84
CA GLN A 242 -10.51 -4.72 3.99
C GLN A 242 -10.98 -5.73 5.05
N THR A 243 -12.27 -5.75 5.39
CA THR A 243 -12.87 -6.72 6.33
C THR A 243 -12.66 -8.17 5.89
N THR A 244 -12.83 -8.47 4.59
CA THR A 244 -12.59 -9.82 4.04
C THR A 244 -11.14 -10.27 4.20
N LYS A 245 -10.18 -9.35 4.10
CA LYS A 245 -8.75 -9.63 4.38
C LYS A 245 -8.55 -9.96 5.86
N ILE A 246 -9.15 -9.17 6.77
CA ILE A 246 -9.07 -9.39 8.22
C ILE A 246 -9.73 -10.71 8.64
N ASP A 247 -10.93 -11.02 8.16
CA ASP A 247 -11.61 -12.29 8.45
C ASP A 247 -10.77 -13.49 8.00
N LYS A 248 -10.03 -13.39 6.89
CA LYS A 248 -9.14 -14.47 6.45
C LYS A 248 -7.89 -14.63 7.32
N LEU A 249 -7.34 -13.54 7.86
CA LEU A 249 -6.29 -13.62 8.88
C LEU A 249 -6.81 -14.36 10.12
N ILE A 250 -8.02 -14.04 10.58
CA ILE A 250 -8.67 -14.69 11.73
C ILE A 250 -8.97 -16.18 11.45
N GLU A 251 -9.47 -16.53 10.26
CA GLU A 251 -9.69 -17.92 9.84
C GLU A 251 -8.38 -18.73 9.84
N TRP A 252 -7.28 -18.14 9.35
CA TRP A 252 -5.97 -18.79 9.39
C TRP A 252 -5.46 -19.01 10.82
N LEU A 253 -5.75 -18.09 11.76
CA LEU A 253 -5.38 -18.24 13.17
C LEU A 253 -6.23 -19.30 13.91
N THR A 254 -7.48 -19.54 13.50
CA THR A 254 -8.34 -20.57 14.10
C THR A 254 -8.11 -21.98 13.53
N LEU A 255 -7.27 -22.13 12.50
CA LEU A 255 -6.85 -23.45 11.99
C LEU A 255 -6.27 -24.36 13.10
N PRO A 256 -6.38 -25.70 12.97
CA PRO A 256 -5.70 -26.65 13.85
C PRO A 256 -4.19 -26.38 13.92
N PRO A 257 -3.51 -26.57 15.07
CA PRO A 257 -2.10 -26.22 15.23
C PRO A 257 -1.15 -26.82 14.16
N ALA A 258 -1.43 -28.03 13.68
CA ALA A 258 -0.65 -28.67 12.62
C ALA A 258 -0.73 -27.96 11.25
N LEU A 259 -1.76 -27.13 11.01
CA LEU A 259 -2.00 -26.38 9.77
C LEU A 259 -1.80 -24.86 9.93
N ARG A 260 -1.88 -24.34 11.15
CA ARG A 260 -1.82 -22.90 11.47
C ARG A 260 -0.50 -22.25 10.99
N PRO A 261 -0.55 -21.09 10.31
CA PRO A 261 0.63 -20.29 10.01
C PRO A 261 1.12 -19.52 11.24
N THR A 262 2.45 -19.33 11.35
CA THR A 262 3.08 -18.47 12.37
C THR A 262 3.57 -17.14 11.80
N PHE A 263 3.69 -17.01 10.48
CA PHE A 263 3.83 -15.72 9.80
C PHE A 263 2.63 -15.47 8.88
N LEU A 264 1.93 -14.37 9.09
CA LEU A 264 0.83 -13.89 8.26
C LEU A 264 1.21 -12.53 7.66
N ALA A 265 0.73 -12.23 6.45
CA ALA A 265 0.81 -10.88 5.89
C ALA A 265 -0.45 -10.48 5.11
N ALA A 266 -0.80 -9.20 5.11
CA ALA A 266 -1.91 -8.64 4.31
C ALA A 266 -1.61 -7.22 3.80
N TYR A 267 -2.23 -6.87 2.67
CA TYR A 267 -1.97 -5.64 1.92
C TYR A 267 -3.26 -4.84 1.63
N PHE A 268 -3.18 -3.52 1.82
CA PHE A 268 -4.31 -2.58 1.83
C PHE A 268 -4.03 -1.38 0.90
N PRO A 269 -4.42 -1.46 -0.40
CA PRO A 269 -4.13 -0.44 -1.41
C PRO A 269 -5.03 0.81 -1.35
N GLU A 270 -5.97 0.87 -0.39
CA GLU A 270 -7.09 1.81 -0.49
C GLU A 270 -6.69 3.28 -0.22
N VAL A 271 -5.69 3.51 0.65
CA VAL A 271 -5.20 4.87 0.99
C VAL A 271 -4.39 5.50 -0.15
N ASP A 272 -3.41 4.79 -0.71
CA ASP A 272 -2.75 5.17 -1.98
C ASP A 272 -3.76 5.42 -3.09
N SER A 273 -4.70 4.48 -3.28
CA SER A 273 -5.72 4.60 -4.33
C SER A 273 -6.55 5.89 -4.19
N ALA A 274 -6.86 6.34 -2.98
CA ALA A 274 -7.47 7.64 -2.76
C ALA A 274 -6.48 8.80 -3.06
N GLY A 275 -5.26 8.73 -2.51
CA GLY A 275 -4.20 9.71 -2.69
C GLY A 275 -3.91 10.01 -4.16
N HIS A 276 -3.70 8.99 -4.99
CA HIS A 276 -3.57 9.12 -6.43
C HIS A 276 -4.79 9.78 -7.09
N ASN A 277 -6.01 9.28 -6.83
CA ASN A 277 -7.21 9.70 -7.59
C ASN A 277 -7.67 11.14 -7.29
N PHE A 278 -7.39 11.65 -6.08
CA PHE A 278 -7.96 12.90 -5.54
C PHE A 278 -6.92 13.87 -4.91
N GLY A 279 -5.69 13.41 -4.68
CA GLY A 279 -4.62 14.13 -3.97
C GLY A 279 -4.57 13.78 -2.47
N PRO A 280 -3.40 13.88 -1.80
CA PRO A 280 -3.21 13.44 -0.40
C PRO A 280 -4.02 14.21 0.66
N TYR A 281 -4.67 15.32 0.29
CA TYR A 281 -5.38 16.21 1.21
C TYR A 281 -6.89 16.26 0.93
N SER A 282 -7.43 15.18 0.34
CA SER A 282 -8.85 15.10 -0.06
C SER A 282 -9.73 14.44 0.99
N LYS A 283 -11.06 14.57 0.84
CA LYS A 283 -12.03 13.88 1.70
C LYS A 283 -11.91 12.36 1.55
N GLU A 284 -11.68 11.87 0.33
CA GLU A 284 -11.58 10.45 0.02
C GLU A 284 -10.36 9.79 0.68
N VAL A 285 -9.26 10.53 0.86
CA VAL A 285 -8.12 10.08 1.68
C VAL A 285 -8.53 9.98 3.15
N ASN A 286 -9.18 11.02 3.70
CA ASN A 286 -9.68 11.01 5.07
C ASN A 286 -10.68 9.87 5.34
N ASP A 287 -11.61 9.62 4.42
CA ASP A 287 -12.54 8.50 4.48
C ASP A 287 -11.81 7.15 4.47
N SER A 288 -10.77 7.00 3.63
CA SER A 288 -9.96 5.79 3.54
C SER A 288 -9.11 5.54 4.78
N LEU A 289 -8.60 6.61 5.42
CA LEU A 289 -7.88 6.57 6.70
C LEU A 289 -8.80 6.07 7.83
N VAL A 290 -10.02 6.61 7.92
CA VAL A 290 -11.03 6.14 8.87
C VAL A 290 -11.43 4.69 8.57
N GLN A 291 -11.53 4.28 7.30
CA GLN A 291 -11.90 2.91 6.93
C GLN A 291 -10.82 1.87 7.34
N ILE A 292 -9.54 2.15 7.07
CA ILE A 292 -8.46 1.23 7.46
C ILE A 292 -8.27 1.20 8.98
N ASP A 293 -8.38 2.33 9.69
CA ASP A 293 -8.28 2.34 11.15
C ASP A 293 -9.39 1.53 11.83
N ASN A 294 -10.64 1.67 11.36
CA ASN A 294 -11.74 0.81 11.81
C ASN A 294 -11.51 -0.67 11.48
N SER A 295 -10.85 -0.99 10.36
CA SER A 295 -10.47 -2.36 10.00
C SER A 295 -9.37 -2.93 10.91
N ILE A 296 -8.44 -2.09 11.39
CA ILE A 296 -7.43 -2.45 12.39
C ILE A 296 -8.07 -2.60 13.78
N GLY A 297 -8.98 -1.71 14.19
CA GLY A 297 -9.77 -1.85 15.41
C GLY A 297 -10.68 -3.10 15.41
N TYR A 298 -11.19 -3.48 14.23
CA TYR A 298 -11.87 -4.74 14.04
C TYR A 298 -10.93 -5.93 14.24
N LEU A 299 -9.74 -5.94 13.63
CA LEU A 299 -8.74 -7.00 13.82
C LEU A 299 -8.38 -7.20 15.30
N THR A 300 -8.05 -6.13 16.03
CA THR A 300 -7.66 -6.24 17.45
C THR A 300 -8.78 -6.81 18.31
N LYS A 301 -10.04 -6.41 18.06
CA LYS A 301 -11.23 -7.01 18.68
C LYS A 301 -11.35 -8.51 18.37
N ARG A 302 -11.22 -8.91 17.10
CA ARG A 302 -11.30 -10.33 16.70
C ARG A 302 -10.19 -11.19 17.29
N LEU A 303 -8.96 -10.66 17.41
CA LEU A 303 -7.83 -11.36 18.05
C LEU A 303 -8.08 -11.62 19.55
N ALA A 304 -8.73 -10.68 20.24
CA ALA A 304 -9.14 -10.85 21.63
C ALA A 304 -10.29 -11.88 21.75
N GLU A 305 -11.30 -11.83 20.88
CA GLU A 305 -12.41 -12.80 20.85
C GLU A 305 -11.94 -14.26 20.72
N ILE A 306 -10.92 -14.52 19.89
CA ILE A 306 -10.34 -15.87 19.72
C ILE A 306 -9.22 -16.19 20.72
N ASN A 307 -8.97 -15.32 21.71
CA ASN A 307 -7.99 -15.48 22.79
C ASN A 307 -6.55 -15.72 22.32
N VAL A 308 -6.09 -15.04 21.26
CA VAL A 308 -4.69 -15.15 20.77
C VAL A 308 -3.83 -13.91 21.02
N SER A 309 -4.38 -12.82 21.56
CA SER A 309 -3.66 -11.54 21.72
C SER A 309 -2.38 -11.63 22.56
N THR A 310 -2.27 -12.57 23.49
CA THR A 310 -1.04 -12.83 24.27
C THR A 310 0.09 -13.46 23.46
N ASN A 311 -0.19 -13.90 22.23
CA ASN A 311 0.69 -14.69 21.38
C ASN A 311 0.92 -14.04 20.00
N VAL A 312 0.22 -12.95 19.68
CA VAL A 312 0.25 -12.29 18.36
C VAL A 312 1.03 -10.98 18.42
N ASN A 313 2.04 -10.86 17.56
CA ASN A 313 2.79 -9.64 17.33
C ASN A 313 2.36 -9.02 16.00
N LEU A 314 1.76 -7.83 16.07
CA LEU A 314 1.38 -7.00 14.93
C LEU A 314 2.56 -6.12 14.52
N VAL A 315 2.80 -6.06 13.21
CA VAL A 315 3.69 -5.10 12.56
C VAL A 315 2.88 -4.39 11.49
N ILE A 316 2.55 -3.12 11.69
CA ILE A 316 1.84 -2.29 10.72
C ILE A 316 2.84 -1.35 10.06
N VAL A 317 2.86 -1.31 8.74
CA VAL A 317 3.77 -0.48 7.94
C VAL A 317 3.04 0.23 6.81
N SER A 318 3.72 1.22 6.23
CA SER A 318 3.53 1.57 4.83
C SER A 318 4.86 1.46 4.09
N ASP A 319 4.80 1.47 2.78
CA ASP A 319 5.92 1.38 1.86
C ASP A 319 6.45 2.74 1.41
N HIS A 320 5.56 3.73 1.30
CA HIS A 320 5.87 5.14 1.06
C HIS A 320 4.75 6.07 1.55
N GLY A 321 5.05 7.37 1.58
CA GLY A 321 4.06 8.44 1.70
C GLY A 321 3.45 8.87 0.36
N MET A 322 3.01 10.12 0.28
CA MET A 322 2.28 10.70 -0.85
C MET A 322 2.43 12.24 -0.90
N SER A 323 2.77 12.79 -2.07
CA SER A 323 2.85 14.23 -2.33
C SER A 323 1.72 14.69 -3.24
N LEU A 324 1.37 15.98 -3.15
CA LEU A 324 0.44 16.63 -4.07
C LEU A 324 1.16 17.12 -5.33
N SER A 325 0.60 16.79 -6.50
CA SER A 325 0.90 17.40 -7.80
C SER A 325 -0.41 17.91 -8.43
N LYS A 326 -0.33 18.86 -9.37
CA LYS A 326 -1.48 19.37 -10.13
C LYS A 326 -1.33 19.09 -11.62
N VAL A 327 -2.28 18.36 -12.19
CA VAL A 327 -2.31 18.00 -13.62
C VAL A 327 -3.13 19.05 -14.39
N PRO A 328 -2.69 19.53 -15.57
CA PRO A 328 -1.46 19.16 -16.30
C PRO A 328 -0.19 19.90 -15.85
N ARG A 329 -0.31 20.98 -15.05
CA ARG A 329 0.75 21.95 -14.73
C ARG A 329 2.09 21.33 -14.33
N ASP A 330 2.06 20.30 -13.49
CA ASP A 330 3.26 19.68 -12.91
C ASP A 330 3.72 18.43 -13.68
N SER A 331 3.07 18.07 -14.79
CA SER A 331 3.44 16.89 -15.57
C SER A 331 4.43 17.24 -16.69
N ILE A 332 5.62 16.67 -16.62
CA ILE A 332 6.68 16.81 -17.63
C ILE A 332 6.49 15.73 -18.70
N SER A 333 6.14 16.12 -19.91
CA SER A 333 6.04 15.19 -21.05
C SER A 333 7.43 14.67 -21.47
N LEU A 334 7.69 13.39 -21.27
CA LEU A 334 8.93 12.72 -21.69
C LEU A 334 9.17 12.91 -23.19
N ASN A 335 8.15 12.70 -24.03
CA ASN A 335 8.28 12.85 -25.47
C ASN A 335 8.63 14.29 -25.87
N SER A 336 8.26 15.29 -25.05
CA SER A 336 8.72 16.68 -25.23
C SER A 336 10.17 16.88 -24.77
N LEU A 337 10.63 16.22 -23.70
CA LEU A 337 12.05 16.23 -23.31
C LEU A 337 12.91 15.59 -24.42
N LEU A 338 12.57 14.38 -24.86
CA LEU A 338 13.31 13.67 -25.91
C LEU A 338 13.36 14.51 -27.20
N SER A 339 12.22 15.06 -27.64
CA SER A 339 12.17 15.93 -28.81
C SER A 339 13.05 17.19 -28.68
N LYS A 340 13.05 17.86 -27.52
CA LYS A 340 13.94 19.00 -27.24
C LYS A 340 15.42 18.64 -27.26
N ALA A 341 15.76 17.42 -26.81
CA ALA A 341 17.11 16.86 -26.83
C ALA A 341 17.56 16.36 -28.23
N SER A 342 16.72 16.51 -29.27
CA SER A 342 16.92 15.87 -30.58
C SER A 342 17.12 14.35 -30.44
N LEU A 343 16.18 13.72 -29.73
CA LEU A 343 16.06 12.28 -29.50
C LEU A 343 14.63 11.82 -29.80
N SER A 344 14.49 10.55 -30.16
CA SER A 344 13.22 9.84 -30.31
C SER A 344 13.22 8.58 -29.44
N HIS A 345 12.03 8.04 -29.22
CA HIS A 345 11.81 6.68 -28.72
C HIS A 345 10.44 6.25 -29.25
N PHE A 346 10.32 4.98 -29.64
CA PHE A 346 9.09 4.38 -30.18
C PHE A 346 8.65 3.27 -29.22
N ASP A 347 7.39 3.28 -28.80
CA ASP A 347 6.83 2.23 -27.96
C ASP A 347 6.56 0.96 -28.81
N LYS A 348 6.38 -0.22 -28.20
CA LYS A 348 5.95 -1.44 -28.92
C LYS A 348 4.63 -1.19 -29.67
N ASP A 349 3.73 -0.48 -29.00
CA ASP A 349 2.46 0.01 -29.52
C ASP A 349 2.62 0.87 -30.80
N ASP A 350 3.74 1.60 -30.96
CA ASP A 350 4.01 2.40 -32.16
C ASP A 350 4.58 1.52 -33.27
N PHE A 351 5.50 0.61 -32.93
CA PHE A 351 6.04 -0.38 -33.89
C PHE A 351 4.95 -1.25 -34.52
N GLU A 352 3.98 -1.76 -33.75
CA GLU A 352 2.87 -2.54 -34.30
C GLU A 352 1.98 -1.71 -35.23
N LYS A 353 1.69 -0.45 -34.88
CA LYS A 353 0.91 0.46 -35.75
C LYS A 353 1.66 0.82 -37.05
N ILE A 354 2.97 1.00 -36.99
CA ILE A 354 3.82 1.22 -38.17
C ILE A 354 3.85 -0.04 -39.05
N SER A 355 3.98 -1.22 -38.44
CA SER A 355 3.99 -2.51 -39.15
C SER A 355 2.63 -2.91 -39.75
N LEU A 356 1.52 -2.47 -39.16
CA LEU A 356 0.17 -2.76 -39.67
C LEU A 356 -0.32 -1.73 -40.70
N SER A 357 0.20 -0.50 -40.67
CA SER A 357 -0.16 0.55 -41.63
C SER A 357 0.65 0.53 -42.92
N SER A 358 1.65 -0.36 -43.04
CA SER A 358 2.55 -0.40 -44.19
C SER A 358 2.90 -1.83 -44.63
N ASN A 359 2.67 -2.13 -45.93
CA ASN A 359 3.15 -3.37 -46.58
C ASN A 359 4.67 -3.33 -46.89
N SER A 360 5.38 -2.31 -46.42
CA SER A 360 6.83 -2.18 -46.55
C SER A 360 7.55 -2.77 -45.35
N LYS A 361 8.62 -3.53 -45.60
CA LYS A 361 9.67 -3.75 -44.61
C LYS A 361 10.35 -2.39 -44.31
N HIS A 362 9.77 -1.60 -43.41
CA HIS A 362 10.49 -0.44 -42.88
C HIS A 362 11.80 -0.93 -42.27
N PRO A 363 12.95 -0.32 -42.63
CA PRO A 363 14.18 -0.56 -41.90
C PRO A 363 13.94 -0.24 -40.41
N ILE A 364 14.50 -1.06 -39.52
CA ILE A 364 14.65 -0.64 -38.12
C ILE A 364 15.41 0.69 -38.16
N ASP A 365 14.82 1.76 -37.62
CA ASP A 365 15.45 3.07 -37.61
C ASP A 365 16.72 3.03 -36.76
N THR A 366 17.87 2.89 -37.43
CA THR A 366 19.19 2.77 -36.81
C THR A 366 19.68 4.07 -36.18
N THR A 367 18.92 5.17 -36.31
CA THR A 367 19.17 6.44 -35.62
C THR A 367 18.55 6.51 -34.22
N ASN A 368 17.55 5.66 -33.91
CA ASN A 368 17.00 5.59 -32.56
C ASN A 368 18.00 4.96 -31.58
N MET A 369 18.49 5.76 -30.64
CA MET A 369 19.42 5.34 -29.59
C MET A 369 18.70 4.75 -28.36
N ILE A 370 17.40 5.01 -28.16
CA ILE A 370 16.64 4.67 -26.96
C ILE A 370 15.83 3.39 -27.17
N ARG A 371 16.18 2.35 -26.41
CA ARG A 371 15.58 1.01 -26.41
C ARG A 371 14.31 0.93 -25.56
N ALA A 372 14.28 1.57 -24.40
CA ALA A 372 13.14 1.56 -23.47
C ALA A 372 13.21 2.75 -22.49
N VAL A 373 12.06 3.12 -21.91
CA VAL A 373 12.00 4.07 -20.78
C VAL A 373 11.04 3.60 -19.68
N HIS A 374 11.50 3.58 -18.43
CA HIS A 374 10.75 3.13 -17.25
C HIS A 374 11.01 4.03 -16.02
N LEU A 375 10.70 3.54 -14.80
CA LEU A 375 10.93 4.23 -13.50
C LEU A 375 10.07 5.48 -13.21
N TRP A 376 8.78 5.48 -13.54
CA TRP A 376 7.83 6.52 -13.11
C TRP A 376 7.86 6.73 -11.57
N PRO A 377 7.78 7.97 -11.03
CA PRO A 377 7.56 9.29 -11.66
C PRO A 377 8.80 9.93 -12.29
N HIS A 378 9.92 9.22 -12.31
CA HIS A 378 11.16 9.61 -12.97
C HIS A 378 11.18 9.04 -14.40
N ALA A 379 12.31 9.18 -15.11
CA ALA A 379 12.51 8.49 -16.38
C ALA A 379 13.91 7.88 -16.44
N GLY A 380 13.95 6.55 -16.43
CA GLY A 380 15.16 5.78 -16.62
C GLY A 380 15.31 5.38 -18.09
N ILE A 381 16.37 5.87 -18.76
CA ILE A 381 16.57 5.73 -20.21
C ILE A 381 17.53 4.55 -20.49
N TYR A 382 17.04 3.55 -21.21
CA TYR A 382 17.84 2.41 -21.66
C TYR A 382 18.21 2.58 -23.13
N LEU A 383 19.45 2.25 -23.47
CA LEU A 383 20.01 2.47 -24.81
C LEU A 383 20.05 1.18 -25.64
N TYR A 384 20.14 1.29 -26.96
CA TYR A 384 20.42 0.14 -27.83
C TYR A 384 21.89 -0.29 -27.77
N LYS A 385 22.82 0.67 -27.69
CA LYS A 385 24.28 0.49 -27.66
C LYS A 385 24.89 1.35 -26.56
N ASP A 386 25.90 0.83 -25.88
CA ASP A 386 26.62 1.59 -24.83
C ASP A 386 27.53 2.70 -25.42
N SER A 387 27.89 2.61 -26.71
CA SER A 387 28.57 3.67 -27.46
C SER A 387 27.83 5.01 -27.43
N ASP A 388 26.50 4.94 -27.36
CA ASP A 388 25.63 6.10 -27.54
C ASP A 388 25.44 6.86 -26.21
N LEU A 389 25.94 6.30 -25.09
CA LEU A 389 25.73 6.78 -23.72
C LEU A 389 26.11 8.25 -23.52
N GLN A 390 27.32 8.65 -23.92
CA GLN A 390 27.77 10.03 -23.73
C GLN A 390 27.00 11.01 -24.62
N ASN A 391 26.64 10.62 -25.85
CA ASN A 391 25.84 11.43 -26.76
C ASN A 391 24.43 11.68 -26.19
N VAL A 392 23.73 10.61 -25.80
CA VAL A 392 22.37 10.70 -25.23
C VAL A 392 22.39 11.42 -23.87
N TYR A 393 23.38 11.18 -23.02
CA TYR A 393 23.51 11.89 -21.75
C TYR A 393 23.70 13.40 -21.95
N GLN A 394 24.65 13.82 -22.80
CA GLN A 394 24.90 15.26 -23.03
C GLN A 394 23.69 15.95 -23.69
N LYS A 395 22.99 15.28 -24.60
CA LYS A 395 21.73 15.75 -25.19
C LYS A 395 20.59 15.95 -24.18
N LEU A 396 20.50 15.09 -23.16
CA LEU A 396 19.52 15.24 -22.08
C LEU A 396 19.98 16.27 -21.04
N LYS A 397 21.28 16.34 -20.75
CA LYS A 397 21.86 17.28 -19.79
C LYS A 397 21.80 18.73 -20.29
N SER A 398 21.91 18.97 -21.60
CA SER A 398 21.79 20.31 -22.19
C SER A 398 20.37 20.91 -22.14
N ILE A 399 19.35 20.09 -21.86
CA ILE A 399 17.96 20.55 -21.65
C ILE A 399 17.53 20.46 -20.17
N GLU A 400 18.46 20.22 -19.26
CA GLU A 400 18.19 20.13 -17.82
C GLU A 400 17.59 21.42 -17.27
N ASN A 401 16.58 21.29 -16.41
CA ASN A 401 16.11 22.39 -15.58
C ASN A 401 16.13 21.93 -14.13
N THR A 402 17.19 22.27 -13.40
CA THR A 402 17.45 21.84 -12.01
C THR A 402 16.37 22.29 -10.99
N SER A 403 15.43 23.16 -11.37
CA SER A 403 14.23 23.47 -10.56
C SER A 403 13.10 22.44 -10.73
N MET A 404 13.10 21.67 -11.81
CA MET A 404 12.07 20.68 -12.18
C MET A 404 12.58 19.24 -12.18
N PHE A 405 13.78 18.99 -12.70
CA PHE A 405 14.39 17.66 -12.80
C PHE A 405 15.91 17.76 -12.95
N GLU A 406 16.61 16.67 -12.62
CA GLU A 406 18.06 16.52 -12.85
C GLU A 406 18.35 15.23 -13.61
N VAL A 407 19.33 15.29 -14.51
CA VAL A 407 19.80 14.22 -15.38
C VAL A 407 21.14 13.71 -14.85
N PHE A 408 21.18 12.43 -14.51
CA PHE A 408 22.35 11.72 -14.00
C PHE A 408 22.76 10.59 -14.95
N LEU A 409 24.06 10.41 -15.16
CA LEU A 409 24.58 9.07 -15.45
C LEU A 409 24.41 8.21 -14.20
N LYS A 410 24.15 6.91 -14.38
CA LYS A 410 24.00 5.92 -13.30
C LYS A 410 25.08 6.00 -12.21
N LYS A 411 26.33 6.22 -12.60
CA LYS A 411 27.47 6.36 -11.67
C LYS A 411 27.42 7.64 -10.81
N ASP A 412 26.72 8.68 -11.27
CA ASP A 412 26.70 10.03 -10.68
C ASP A 412 25.43 10.32 -9.88
N ILE A 413 24.50 9.35 -9.78
CA ILE A 413 23.34 9.40 -8.87
C ILE A 413 23.83 9.63 -7.41
N PRO A 414 23.08 10.33 -6.53
CA PRO A 414 23.48 10.46 -5.12
C PRO A 414 23.59 9.11 -4.39
N ASP A 415 24.75 8.80 -3.80
CA ASP A 415 25.01 7.50 -3.15
C ASP A 415 24.01 7.16 -2.02
N ARG A 416 23.49 8.18 -1.34
CA ARG A 416 22.46 8.05 -0.29
C ARG A 416 21.16 7.37 -0.75
N PHE A 417 20.90 7.29 -2.06
CA PHE A 417 19.76 6.57 -2.60
C PHE A 417 19.96 5.04 -2.65
N VAL A 418 21.21 4.57 -2.59
CA VAL A 418 21.59 3.13 -2.75
C VAL A 418 20.93 2.53 -4.01
N PHE A 419 21.10 3.26 -5.11
CA PHE A 419 20.40 3.02 -6.38
C PHE A 419 21.36 3.18 -7.58
N LYS A 420 22.40 2.33 -7.63
CA LYS A 420 23.39 2.23 -8.71
C LYS A 420 23.71 0.79 -9.11
N ASN A 421 23.81 -0.13 -8.15
CA ASN A 421 24.53 -1.39 -8.29
C ASN A 421 23.66 -2.55 -8.81
N SER A 422 22.86 -2.31 -9.86
CA SER A 422 22.03 -3.33 -10.50
C SER A 422 21.94 -3.11 -12.00
N LEU A 423 21.99 -4.17 -12.83
CA LEU A 423 21.85 -4.05 -14.29
C LEU A 423 20.49 -3.45 -14.71
N ARG A 424 19.46 -3.65 -13.88
CA ARG A 424 18.10 -3.11 -14.04
C ARG A 424 17.97 -1.62 -13.78
N ILE A 425 19.00 -0.98 -13.20
CA ILE A 425 19.05 0.47 -13.08
C ILE A 425 19.62 1.02 -14.40
N PRO A 426 18.89 1.86 -15.14
CA PRO A 426 19.30 2.31 -16.47
C PRO A 426 20.56 3.18 -16.43
N PRO A 427 21.32 3.25 -17.54
CA PRO A 427 22.58 3.98 -17.60
C PRO A 427 22.42 5.52 -17.48
N ILE A 428 21.24 6.06 -17.79
CA ILE A 428 20.85 7.45 -17.54
C ILE A 428 19.53 7.48 -16.76
N VAL A 429 19.43 8.33 -15.74
CA VAL A 429 18.20 8.56 -14.96
C VAL A 429 17.89 10.05 -14.91
N ILE A 430 16.65 10.40 -15.23
CA ILE A 430 16.08 11.75 -15.09
C ILE A 430 15.20 11.77 -13.83
N ILE A 431 15.72 12.33 -12.74
CA ILE A 431 15.04 12.41 -11.44
C ILE A 431 14.21 13.70 -11.40
N ALA A 432 12.89 13.57 -11.31
CA ALA A 432 11.96 14.69 -11.19
C ALA A 432 11.87 15.18 -9.74
N LYS A 433 11.90 16.51 -9.54
CA LYS A 433 11.72 17.17 -8.24
C LYS A 433 10.25 17.48 -8.00
N ARG A 434 9.80 17.42 -6.74
CA ARG A 434 8.43 17.83 -6.38
C ARG A 434 8.17 19.30 -6.74
N PRO A 435 6.95 19.66 -7.20
CA PRO A 435 5.78 18.80 -7.37
C PRO A 435 5.75 18.05 -8.73
N TYR A 436 6.81 18.14 -9.53
CA TYR A 436 6.83 17.66 -10.91
C TYR A 436 7.00 16.16 -11.04
N PHE A 437 6.39 15.56 -12.06
CA PHE A 437 6.56 14.15 -12.40
C PHE A 437 6.63 13.96 -13.91
N ILE A 438 7.38 12.96 -14.38
CA ILE A 438 7.48 12.66 -15.79
C ILE A 438 6.32 11.76 -16.21
N SER A 439 5.66 12.10 -17.33
CA SER A 439 4.66 11.26 -18.00
C SER A 439 5.07 10.99 -19.44
N TYR A 440 4.91 9.76 -19.92
CA TYR A 440 5.34 9.39 -21.27
C TYR A 440 4.56 10.16 -22.35
N TYR A 441 3.23 10.23 -22.19
CA TYR A 441 2.30 10.78 -23.18
C TYR A 441 1.50 11.97 -22.60
N ALA A 442 1.77 13.20 -23.06
CA ALA A 442 1.01 14.39 -22.66
C ALA A 442 -0.51 14.28 -22.90
N LYS A 443 -0.94 13.61 -23.98
CA LYS A 443 -2.37 13.31 -24.26
C LYS A 443 -2.94 12.16 -23.42
N LYS A 444 -2.09 11.22 -22.97
CA LYS A 444 -2.54 10.06 -22.17
C LYS A 444 -2.58 10.36 -20.68
N ALA A 445 -1.89 11.41 -20.21
CA ALA A 445 -2.09 11.93 -18.85
C ALA A 445 -3.56 12.32 -18.60
N SER A 446 -4.23 12.97 -19.55
CA SER A 446 -5.68 13.19 -19.48
C SER A 446 -6.47 11.94 -19.82
N SER A 447 -6.11 11.16 -20.85
CA SER A 447 -6.93 10.00 -21.26
C SER A 447 -6.87 8.82 -20.28
N ASP A 448 -5.81 8.60 -19.50
CA ASP A 448 -5.75 7.52 -18.51
C ASP A 448 -6.38 7.94 -17.17
N LEU A 449 -6.34 9.23 -16.82
CA LEU A 449 -7.24 9.80 -15.79
C LEU A 449 -8.70 9.65 -16.20
N MET A 450 -9.03 10.01 -17.46
CA MET A 450 -10.36 9.87 -18.04
C MET A 450 -10.78 8.40 -18.10
N ASN A 451 -9.90 7.48 -18.54
CA ASN A 451 -10.20 6.05 -18.63
C ASN A 451 -10.36 5.42 -17.24
N ARG A 452 -9.58 5.81 -16.22
CA ARG A 452 -9.80 5.32 -14.85
C ARG A 452 -11.11 5.84 -14.25
N GLN A 453 -11.51 7.08 -14.53
CA GLN A 453 -12.82 7.60 -14.13
C GLN A 453 -13.96 6.99 -14.95
N LEU A 454 -13.83 6.87 -16.27
CA LEU A 454 -14.81 6.26 -17.17
C LEU A 454 -15.00 4.77 -16.87
N TYR A 455 -13.94 4.02 -16.58
CA TYR A 455 -14.02 2.63 -16.12
C TYR A 455 -14.73 2.52 -14.77
N LYS A 456 -14.47 3.42 -13.81
CA LYS A 456 -15.22 3.48 -12.53
C LYS A 456 -16.69 3.84 -12.75
N SER A 457 -17.00 4.81 -13.62
CA SER A 457 -18.38 5.21 -13.95
C SER A 457 -19.14 4.11 -14.69
N ILE A 458 -18.51 3.43 -15.66
CA ILE A 458 -19.09 2.27 -16.36
C ILE A 458 -19.27 1.10 -15.39
N LYS A 459 -18.31 0.80 -14.52
CA LYS A 459 -18.44 -0.28 -13.51
C LYS A 459 -19.53 0.04 -12.47
N SER A 460 -19.68 1.30 -12.07
CA SER A 460 -20.79 1.78 -11.21
C SER A 460 -22.14 1.64 -11.92
N PHE A 461 -22.24 2.10 -13.17
CA PHE A 461 -23.43 1.97 -14.01
C PHE A 461 -23.82 0.51 -14.25
N MET A 462 -22.87 -0.36 -14.57
CA MET A 462 -23.09 -1.81 -14.74
C MET A 462 -23.51 -2.50 -13.45
N ASN A 463 -22.95 -2.11 -12.30
CA ASN A 463 -23.38 -2.64 -11.00
C ASN A 463 -24.81 -2.21 -10.64
N ASN A 464 -25.20 -0.97 -10.98
CA ASN A 464 -26.54 -0.45 -10.71
C ASN A 464 -27.60 -0.98 -11.70
N LYS A 465 -27.22 -1.36 -12.92
CA LYS A 465 -28.16 -1.83 -13.96
C LYS A 465 -28.51 -3.32 -13.85
N LYS A 466 -28.67 -3.81 -12.62
CA LYS A 466 -29.25 -5.14 -12.34
C LYS A 466 -30.79 -5.15 -12.39
N GLU A 467 -31.40 -3.97 -12.43
CA GLU A 467 -32.81 -3.77 -12.76
C GLU A 467 -32.95 -2.72 -13.88
N GLN A 468 -34.06 -2.84 -14.63
CA GLN A 468 -34.52 -1.99 -15.74
C GLN A 468 -33.75 -2.05 -17.07
N THR A 469 -34.47 -2.50 -18.10
CA THR A 469 -34.00 -2.69 -19.48
C THR A 469 -34.39 -1.54 -20.39
N THR A 470 -33.42 -0.68 -20.74
CA THR A 470 -33.51 0.23 -21.89
C THR A 470 -32.17 0.31 -22.62
N ASN A 471 -32.21 0.30 -23.95
CA ASN A 471 -31.04 0.35 -24.84
C ASN A 471 -30.86 1.77 -25.40
N SER A 472 -30.21 2.63 -24.63
CA SER A 472 -29.56 3.84 -25.12
C SER A 472 -28.30 4.10 -24.28
N LEU A 473 -27.19 4.41 -24.96
CA LEU A 473 -26.06 5.07 -24.31
C LEU A 473 -26.41 6.57 -24.22
N PRO A 474 -26.17 7.24 -23.08
CA PRO A 474 -26.35 8.68 -23.01
C PRO A 474 -25.30 9.39 -23.87
N ASP A 475 -25.69 10.44 -24.59
CA ASP A 475 -24.76 11.29 -25.32
C ASP A 475 -23.77 11.95 -24.35
N ILE A 476 -22.53 11.46 -24.35
CA ILE A 476 -21.45 12.05 -23.56
C ILE A 476 -21.01 13.33 -24.26
N ASN A 477 -21.64 14.44 -23.87
CA ASN A 477 -21.30 15.78 -24.33
C ASN A 477 -19.88 16.14 -23.83
N ILE A 478 -18.86 15.92 -24.66
CA ILE A 478 -17.45 16.02 -24.28
C ILE A 478 -17.13 17.48 -23.88
N PRO A 479 -16.73 17.76 -22.62
CA PRO A 479 -16.42 19.12 -22.20
C PRO A 479 -15.19 19.66 -22.94
N ASN A 480 -15.38 20.73 -23.71
CA ASN A 480 -14.31 21.43 -24.41
C ASN A 480 -13.56 22.38 -23.44
N THR A 481 -12.98 21.81 -22.38
CA THR A 481 -12.53 22.56 -21.18
C THR A 481 -11.04 22.40 -20.90
N ALA A 482 -10.22 23.13 -21.64
CA ALA A 482 -8.88 23.47 -21.18
C ALA A 482 -8.95 24.54 -20.06
N LYS A 483 -9.12 24.14 -18.79
CA LYS A 483 -8.69 24.95 -17.61
C LYS A 483 -8.74 24.32 -16.21
N GLU A 484 -9.41 23.19 -15.96
CA GLU A 484 -9.44 22.63 -14.61
C GLU A 484 -8.10 21.95 -14.23
N GLN A 485 -7.42 22.49 -13.20
CA GLN A 485 -6.25 21.86 -12.60
C GLN A 485 -6.69 20.78 -11.63
N LYS A 486 -6.47 19.51 -11.96
CA LYS A 486 -6.83 18.40 -11.07
C LYS A 486 -5.71 18.12 -10.07
N ASN A 487 -6.05 18.07 -8.78
CA ASN A 487 -5.16 17.54 -7.73
C ASN A 487 -4.93 16.04 -7.96
N PHE A 488 -3.67 15.60 -7.87
CA PHE A 488 -3.24 14.24 -8.11
C PHE A 488 -2.17 13.84 -7.10
N GLY A 489 -2.22 12.61 -6.60
CA GLY A 489 -1.18 12.08 -5.72
C GLY A 489 -0.01 11.54 -6.52
N VAL A 490 1.22 11.88 -6.12
CA VAL A 490 2.46 11.27 -6.65
C VAL A 490 3.38 10.89 -5.49
N HIS A 491 3.95 9.70 -5.60
CA HIS A 491 5.01 9.14 -4.76
C HIS A 491 6.13 8.63 -5.68
N GLY A 492 7.25 8.17 -5.12
CA GLY A 492 8.43 7.75 -5.89
C GLY A 492 9.61 8.70 -5.85
N TYR A 493 9.41 9.89 -5.28
CA TYR A 493 10.42 10.93 -5.07
C TYR A 493 11.57 10.51 -4.13
N ASP A 494 12.53 11.43 -3.99
CA ASP A 494 13.58 11.42 -2.96
C ASP A 494 13.08 10.90 -1.61
N ASN A 495 13.74 9.85 -1.10
CA ASN A 495 13.29 9.17 0.12
C ASN A 495 13.49 9.98 1.40
N MET A 496 14.34 11.02 1.38
CA MET A 496 14.50 11.95 2.50
C MET A 496 13.37 12.99 2.60
N ASP A 497 12.50 13.08 1.59
CA ASP A 497 11.42 14.06 1.57
C ASP A 497 10.33 13.74 2.60
N VAL A 498 9.90 14.75 3.36
CA VAL A 498 8.87 14.64 4.40
C VAL A 498 7.54 14.08 3.87
N ASP A 499 7.20 14.32 2.59
CA ASP A 499 5.98 13.79 1.99
C ASP A 499 6.06 12.29 1.70
N MET A 500 7.26 11.73 1.56
CA MET A 500 7.49 10.30 1.26
C MET A 500 7.65 9.43 2.50
N ARG A 501 7.70 10.01 3.71
CA ARG A 501 7.84 9.28 4.98
C ARG A 501 6.72 8.26 5.19
N ALA A 502 7.12 7.01 5.39
CA ALA A 502 6.25 5.88 5.67
C ALA A 502 6.01 5.71 7.19
N ILE A 503 5.16 4.73 7.56
CA ILE A 503 4.86 4.40 8.96
C ILE A 503 5.46 3.06 9.38
N PHE A 504 5.70 2.91 10.68
CA PHE A 504 5.92 1.63 11.36
C PHE A 504 5.20 1.67 12.72
N ILE A 505 4.53 0.58 13.08
CA ILE A 505 3.98 0.32 14.42
C ILE A 505 4.27 -1.14 14.75
N GLY A 506 4.92 -1.39 15.90
CA GLY A 506 5.08 -2.72 16.47
C GLY A 506 4.24 -2.86 17.74
N ASN A 507 3.38 -3.87 17.83
CA ASN A 507 2.55 -4.10 19.02
C ASN A 507 2.36 -5.60 19.29
N GLY A 508 2.59 -6.05 20.52
CA GLY A 508 2.45 -7.46 20.89
C GLY A 508 3.33 -7.86 22.08
N PRO A 509 3.25 -9.13 22.54
CA PRO A 509 3.97 -9.63 23.71
C PRO A 509 5.50 -9.55 23.59
N ALA A 510 6.06 -9.55 22.38
CA ALA A 510 7.51 -9.53 22.15
C ALA A 510 8.08 -8.11 21.96
N PHE A 511 7.24 -7.07 21.89
CA PHE A 511 7.71 -5.68 21.79
C PHE A 511 7.92 -5.05 23.17
N LYS A 512 8.97 -4.22 23.33
CA LYS A 512 9.12 -3.38 24.51
C LYS A 512 7.96 -2.38 24.56
N SER A 513 7.31 -2.25 25.71
CA SER A 513 6.30 -1.22 25.93
C SER A 513 6.96 0.13 26.19
N SER A 514 6.29 1.21 25.76
CA SER A 514 6.73 2.62 25.81
C SER A 514 7.33 3.05 27.16
N ASN A 515 6.81 2.56 28.27
CA ASN A 515 7.30 2.81 29.64
C ASN A 515 8.73 2.30 29.94
N LYS A 516 9.48 1.77 28.97
CA LYS A 516 10.85 1.23 29.14
C LYS A 516 11.91 1.81 28.20
N SER A 517 11.58 2.78 27.33
CA SER A 517 12.59 3.42 26.48
C SER A 517 13.33 4.52 27.26
N PRO A 518 14.66 4.46 27.45
CA PRO A 518 15.42 5.49 28.16
C PRO A 518 15.56 6.80 27.36
N LEU A 519 15.08 6.83 26.11
CA LEU A 519 15.00 8.03 25.28
C LEU A 519 13.67 8.80 25.49
N PHE A 520 12.79 8.34 26.38
CA PHE A 520 11.48 8.96 26.65
C PHE A 520 11.51 9.87 27.86
N ASP A 521 11.87 11.13 27.62
CA ASP A 521 11.59 12.22 28.53
C ASP A 521 10.09 12.54 28.52
N ASN A 522 9.41 12.23 29.62
CA ASN A 522 7.97 12.47 29.80
C ASN A 522 7.59 13.94 30.03
N THR A 523 8.52 14.90 29.94
CA THR A 523 8.27 16.31 30.29
C THR A 523 7.80 17.22 29.14
N ALA A 524 7.71 16.73 27.90
CA ALA A 524 7.34 17.55 26.74
C ALA A 524 6.05 17.08 26.00
N ASN A 525 5.07 17.99 25.90
CA ASN A 525 3.91 17.97 24.99
C ASN A 525 2.99 16.73 24.96
N SER A 526 1.75 16.89 25.44
CA SER A 526 0.65 15.91 25.37
C SER A 526 0.29 15.38 23.97
N ASN A 527 0.80 16.03 22.92
CA ASN A 527 0.52 15.70 21.52
C ASN A 527 1.54 14.73 20.90
N GLN A 528 2.62 14.40 21.61
CA GLN A 528 3.59 13.42 21.10
C GLN A 528 2.97 12.01 21.08
N ILE A 529 2.81 11.46 19.88
CA ILE A 529 2.37 10.07 19.66
C ILE A 529 3.55 9.11 19.49
N HIS A 530 4.72 9.63 19.10
CA HIS A 530 5.88 8.83 18.70
C HIS A 530 6.69 8.36 19.89
N ASN A 531 7.01 7.07 19.79
CA ASN A 531 7.65 6.07 20.64
C ASN A 531 9.16 5.81 20.61
N TYR A 532 9.79 6.16 19.51
CA TYR A 532 11.07 5.60 19.07
C TYR A 532 11.67 6.55 18.00
N PRO A 533 12.99 6.66 17.83
CA PRO A 533 13.58 7.37 16.69
C PRO A 533 13.09 6.78 15.35
N TYR A 534 13.27 7.51 14.24
CA TYR A 534 12.97 6.94 12.93
C TYR A 534 13.82 5.69 12.61
N ILE A 535 13.26 4.76 11.83
CA ILE A 535 13.96 3.57 11.30
C ILE A 535 13.99 3.58 9.77
N LYS A 536 14.74 2.68 9.14
CA LYS A 536 14.69 2.45 7.69
C LYS A 536 13.86 1.22 7.36
N ASN A 537 13.24 1.18 6.19
CA ASN A 537 12.44 0.04 5.78
C ASN A 537 13.24 -1.28 5.59
N VAL A 538 14.55 -1.20 5.39
CA VAL A 538 15.47 -2.35 5.45
C VAL A 538 15.57 -3.00 6.85
N ASP A 539 15.34 -2.24 7.93
CA ASP A 539 15.47 -2.76 9.30
C ASP A 539 14.32 -3.73 9.67
N VAL A 540 13.17 -3.60 8.99
CA VAL A 540 11.93 -4.35 9.28
C VAL A 540 12.11 -5.87 9.13
N TYR A 541 12.90 -6.32 8.16
CA TYR A 541 13.15 -7.75 7.96
C TYR A 541 13.79 -8.41 9.19
N ASN A 542 14.79 -7.76 9.81
CA ASN A 542 15.43 -8.27 11.01
C ASN A 542 14.45 -8.33 12.20
N ILE A 543 13.58 -7.32 12.34
CA ILE A 543 12.51 -7.32 13.35
C ILE A 543 11.58 -8.52 13.14
N LEU A 544 11.14 -8.77 11.90
CA LEU A 544 10.26 -9.90 11.57
C LEU A 544 10.93 -11.26 11.83
N THR A 545 12.23 -11.42 11.53
CA THR A 545 12.95 -12.67 11.82
C THR A 545 13.17 -12.89 13.31
N SER A 546 13.47 -11.83 14.08
CA SER A 546 13.59 -11.91 15.54
C SER A 546 12.25 -12.24 16.21
N LEU A 547 11.15 -11.63 15.78
CA LEU A 547 9.79 -11.96 16.27
C LEU A 547 9.38 -13.42 16.00
N LEU A 548 9.85 -14.00 14.89
CA LEU A 548 9.66 -15.42 14.55
C LEU A 548 10.68 -16.36 15.22
N ASN A 549 11.69 -15.83 15.92
CA ASN A 549 12.84 -16.57 16.46
C ASN A 549 13.55 -17.44 15.40
N ILE A 550 13.85 -16.83 14.24
CA ILE A 550 14.61 -17.46 13.15
C ILE A 550 15.80 -16.58 12.76
N GLN A 551 16.85 -17.20 12.21
CA GLN A 551 18.02 -16.46 11.71
C GLN A 551 17.69 -15.73 10.40
N PRO A 552 18.02 -14.44 10.25
CA PRO A 552 17.86 -13.71 9.00
C PRO A 552 18.85 -14.17 7.93
N ALA A 553 18.44 -14.08 6.67
CA ALA A 553 19.37 -14.11 5.54
C ALA A 553 20.21 -12.81 5.53
N PRO A 554 21.42 -12.81 4.90
CA PRO A 554 22.23 -11.61 4.76
C PRO A 554 21.46 -10.47 4.08
N ASN A 555 21.39 -9.32 4.76
CA ASN A 555 20.57 -8.18 4.39
C ASN A 555 21.27 -6.84 4.76
N ASN A 556 20.63 -5.70 4.44
CA ASN A 556 21.17 -4.36 4.67
C ASN A 556 20.60 -3.66 5.92
N GLY A 557 19.69 -4.30 6.66
CA GLY A 557 19.08 -3.77 7.87
C GLY A 557 19.98 -3.88 9.10
N THR A 558 19.71 -3.02 10.09
CA THR A 558 20.50 -2.86 11.30
C THR A 558 20.01 -3.80 12.40
N ALA A 559 20.69 -4.93 12.61
CA ALA A 559 20.26 -5.95 13.59
C ALA A 559 20.01 -5.41 15.01
N ALA A 560 20.77 -4.40 15.44
CA ALA A 560 20.60 -3.75 16.74
C ALA A 560 19.23 -3.08 16.95
N ILE A 561 18.55 -2.64 15.88
CA ILE A 561 17.18 -2.09 15.96
C ILE A 561 16.19 -3.17 16.40
N ALA A 562 16.32 -4.39 15.89
CA ALA A 562 15.48 -5.52 16.32
C ALA A 562 15.77 -5.90 17.78
N SER A 563 17.05 -5.93 18.20
CA SER A 563 17.43 -6.17 19.60
C SER A 563 16.98 -5.06 20.56
N ASP A 564 16.76 -3.84 20.06
CA ASP A 564 16.27 -2.74 20.89
C ASP A 564 14.75 -2.57 20.88
N MET A 565 14.02 -3.02 19.86
CA MET A 565 12.55 -3.01 19.87
C MET A 565 11.92 -4.14 20.68
N LEU A 566 12.64 -5.24 20.93
CA LEU A 566 12.09 -6.49 21.44
C LEU A 566 12.55 -6.81 22.89
N VAL A 567 11.76 -7.63 23.61
CA VAL A 567 12.03 -8.06 25.00
C VAL A 567 12.84 -9.35 25.13
#